data_AF-A0A1B6KPB2-F1
#
_entry.id   AF-A0A1B6KPB2-F1
#
_cell.length_a   1.000
_cell.length_b   1.000
_cell.length_c   1.000
_cell.angle_alpha   90.00
_cell.angle_beta   90.00
_cell.angle_gamma   90.00
#
_symmetry.space_group_name_H-M   'P 1'
#
loop_
_entity.id
_entity.type
_entity.pdbx_description
1 polymer ?
#
loop_
_entity_poly.entity_id
_entity_poly.type
_entity_poly.pdbx_seq_one_letter_code
_entity_poly.pdbx_strand_id
1 'polypeptide(L)'
;MLGVSCRILTVSSGVELVDLAPELARHFSTNGTPVMIGGGVLAHTIVGVAHNRESGEVRYLVLDPHYTGPDNLQTIHSKGWVGWKKPDFWAKTAFYNLCLPLRPLSF
;
A
#
# COMPACT_ATOMS: atom_id res chain seq x y z
N MET A 1 -21.19 -2.15 9.78
CA MET A 1 -20.18 -2.30 8.71
C MET A 1 -20.73 -1.64 7.44
N LEU A 2 -19.88 -1.10 6.55
CA LEU A 2 -20.29 -0.16 5.49
C LEU A 2 -20.76 -0.80 4.17
N GLY A 3 -20.76 -2.14 4.04
CA GLY A 3 -21.21 -2.80 2.80
C GLY A 3 -20.30 -2.55 1.58
N VAL A 4 -19.05 -2.14 1.78
CA VAL A 4 -18.11 -1.82 0.70
C VAL A 4 -17.54 -3.11 0.10
N SER A 5 -17.65 -3.26 -1.22
CA SER A 5 -17.01 -4.35 -1.95
C SER A 5 -15.50 -4.11 -2.06
N CYS A 6 -14.71 -5.18 -1.93
CA CYS A 6 -13.26 -5.13 -2.06
C CYS A 6 -12.79 -6.15 -3.09
N ARG A 7 -11.67 -5.83 -3.74
CA ARG A 7 -10.90 -6.79 -4.53
C ARG A 7 -9.64 -7.19 -3.77
N ILE A 8 -9.26 -8.45 -3.85
CA ILE A 8 -8.03 -8.96 -3.25
C ILE A 8 -6.99 -9.20 -4.34
N LEU A 9 -5.76 -8.75 -4.11
CA LEU A 9 -4.58 -9.15 -4.86
C LEU A 9 -3.66 -9.93 -3.92
N THR A 10 -2.99 -10.95 -4.44
CA THR A 10 -2.12 -11.82 -3.65
C THR A 10 -0.81 -12.05 -4.39
N VAL A 11 0.29 -12.05 -3.66
CA VAL A 11 1.62 -12.47 -4.12
C VAL A 11 2.21 -13.48 -3.16
N SER A 12 2.98 -14.43 -3.68
CA SER A 12 3.66 -15.46 -2.89
C SER A 12 4.92 -14.94 -2.19
N SER A 13 5.46 -13.82 -2.66
CA SER A 13 6.69 -13.22 -2.14
C SER A 13 6.62 -11.69 -2.15
N GLY A 14 7.26 -11.05 -1.18
CA GLY A 14 7.45 -9.59 -1.19
C GLY A 14 8.26 -9.07 -2.38
N VAL A 15 9.02 -9.94 -3.06
CA VAL A 15 9.74 -9.59 -4.29
C VAL A 15 8.76 -9.32 -5.44
N GLU A 16 7.67 -10.07 -5.51
CA GLU A 16 6.65 -9.98 -6.57
C GLU A 16 5.75 -8.73 -6.41
N LEU A 17 5.84 -7.99 -5.31
CA LEU A 17 5.02 -6.79 -5.10
C LEU A 17 5.24 -5.74 -6.19
N VAL A 18 6.46 -5.65 -6.74
CA VAL A 18 6.78 -4.73 -7.84
C VAL A 18 5.93 -5.02 -9.08
N ASP A 19 5.55 -6.27 -9.31
CA ASP A 19 4.72 -6.68 -10.44
C ASP A 19 3.27 -6.18 -10.31
N LEU A 20 2.83 -5.88 -9.07
CA LEU A 20 1.53 -5.27 -8.80
C LEU A 20 1.51 -3.75 -8.98
N ALA A 21 2.65 -3.08 -9.20
CA ALA A 21 2.72 -1.62 -9.30
C ALA A 21 1.81 -1.02 -10.39
N PRO A 22 1.72 -1.58 -11.61
CA PRO A 22 0.77 -1.10 -12.62
C PRO A 22 -0.69 -1.20 -12.16
N GLU A 23 -1.03 -2.29 -11.46
CA GLU A 23 -2.39 -2.56 -11.01
C GLU A 23 -2.79 -1.69 -9.82
N LEU A 24 -1.85 -1.40 -8.92
CA LEU A 24 -2.01 -0.41 -7.86
C LEU A 24 -2.18 1.00 -8.45
N ALA A 25 -1.37 1.37 -9.45
CA ALA A 25 -1.51 2.66 -10.12
C ALA A 25 -2.90 2.81 -10.75
N ARG A 26 -3.39 1.75 -11.42
CA ARG A 26 -4.75 1.70 -11.96
C ARG A 26 -5.81 1.84 -10.87
N HIS A 27 -5.65 1.16 -9.73
CA HIS A 27 -6.57 1.26 -8.59
C HIS A 27 -6.66 2.69 -8.04
N PHE A 28 -5.52 3.34 -7.80
CA PHE A 28 -5.50 4.71 -7.30
C PHE A 28 -6.09 5.71 -8.30
N SER A 29 -5.88 5.51 -9.60
CA SER A 29 -6.49 6.36 -10.63
C SER A 29 -8.00 6.18 -10.79
N THR A 30 -8.54 4.99 -10.50
CA THR A 30 -9.96 4.65 -10.75
C THR A 30 -10.83 4.71 -9.50
N ASN A 31 -10.37 4.13 -8.39
CA ASN A 31 -11.08 4.10 -7.11
C ASN A 31 -10.54 5.16 -6.14
N GLY A 32 -9.21 5.34 -6.12
CA GLY A 32 -8.53 6.30 -5.24
C GLY A 32 -8.64 5.99 -3.75
N THR A 33 -9.06 4.77 -3.38
CA THR A 33 -9.15 4.38 -1.98
C THR A 33 -7.80 3.91 -1.45
N PRO A 34 -7.54 4.06 -0.13
CA PRO A 34 -6.37 3.44 0.49
C PRO A 34 -6.44 1.92 0.37
N VAL A 35 -5.27 1.28 0.24
CA VAL A 35 -5.11 -0.17 0.09
C VAL A 35 -4.47 -0.71 1.36
N MET A 36 -5.13 -1.66 2.03
CA MET A 36 -4.50 -2.39 3.13
C MET A 36 -3.61 -3.47 2.53
N ILE A 37 -2.39 -3.64 3.05
CA ILE A 37 -1.49 -4.75 2.73
C ILE A 37 -1.15 -5.51 4.01
N GLY A 38 -1.27 -6.83 3.98
CA GLY A 38 -0.92 -7.71 5.09
C GLY A 38 0.05 -8.80 4.66
N GLY A 39 1.11 -9.00 5.43
CA GLY A 39 2.11 -10.05 5.22
C GLY A 39 2.66 -10.56 6.55
N GLY A 40 2.51 -11.86 6.80
CA GLY A 40 2.80 -12.44 8.11
C GLY A 40 1.90 -11.85 9.21
N VAL A 41 2.51 -11.26 10.24
CA VAL A 41 1.81 -10.67 11.40
C VAL A 41 1.70 -9.14 11.33
N LEU A 42 2.20 -8.52 10.26
CA LEU A 42 2.21 -7.07 10.09
C LEU A 42 1.23 -6.65 8.99
N ALA A 43 0.63 -5.49 9.17
CA ALA A 43 -0.19 -4.84 8.17
C ALA A 43 0.17 -3.35 8.06
N HIS A 44 0.06 -2.83 6.84
CA HIS A 44 0.30 -1.42 6.51
C HIS A 44 -0.81 -0.90 5.60
N THR A 45 -0.87 0.41 5.42
CA THR A 45 -1.75 1.03 4.42
C THR A 45 -0.90 1.66 3.32
N ILE A 46 -1.13 1.27 2.07
CA ILE A 46 -0.55 1.92 0.89
C ILE A 46 -1.55 2.98 0.42
N VAL A 47 -1.09 4.22 0.29
CA VAL A 47 -1.91 5.37 -0.16
C VAL A 47 -1.44 5.94 -1.49
N GLY A 48 -0.41 5.34 -2.10
CA GLY A 48 0.05 5.69 -3.42
C GLY A 48 1.16 4.77 -3.92
N VAL A 49 1.40 4.79 -5.23
CA VAL A 49 2.51 4.10 -5.88
C VAL A 49 3.13 5.04 -6.90
N ALA A 50 4.46 5.06 -6.96
CA ALA A 50 5.23 5.68 -8.02
C ALA A 50 5.86 4.55 -8.83
N HIS A 51 5.60 4.52 -10.13
CA HIS A 51 6.12 3.50 -11.04
C HIS A 51 6.67 4.18 -12.28
N ASN A 52 8.00 4.19 -12.42
CA ASN A 52 8.68 4.69 -13.60
C ASN A 52 8.81 3.56 -14.63
N ARG A 53 8.15 3.69 -15.78
CA ARG A 53 8.14 2.66 -16.83
C ARG A 53 9.46 2.56 -17.60
N GLU A 54 10.27 3.61 -17.62
CA GLU A 54 11.55 3.64 -18.32
C GLU A 54 12.64 2.99 -17.48
N SER A 55 12.73 3.34 -16.19
CA SER A 55 13.76 2.80 -15.29
C SER A 55 13.33 1.53 -14.56
N GLY A 56 12.03 1.20 -14.54
CA GLY A 56 11.46 0.14 -13.72
C GLY A 56 11.42 0.46 -12.22
N GLU A 57 11.75 1.70 -11.81
CA GLU A 57 11.76 2.05 -10.39
C GLU A 57 10.34 2.11 -9.82
N VAL A 58 10.12 1.41 -8.71
CA VAL A 58 8.86 1.41 -7.96
C VAL A 58 9.09 1.93 -6.54
N ARG A 59 8.19 2.80 -6.07
CA ARG A 59 8.08 3.21 -4.67
C ARG A 59 6.63 3.18 -4.20
N TYR A 60 6.43 2.92 -2.92
CA TYR A 60 5.13 2.87 -2.26
C TYR A 60 5.01 3.99 -1.26
N LEU A 61 3.93 4.76 -1.29
CA LEU A 61 3.62 5.71 -0.22
C LEU A 61 2.87 4.96 0.87
N VAL A 62 3.54 4.74 2.00
CA VAL A 62 3.05 3.89 3.10
C VAL A 62 2.63 4.78 4.27
N LEU A 63 1.47 4.49 4.84
CA LEU A 63 1.01 4.92 6.15
C LEU A 63 1.10 3.72 7.10
N ASP A 64 1.94 3.86 8.12
CA ASP A 64 2.28 2.81 9.06
C ASP A 64 1.40 2.90 10.34
N PRO A 65 0.53 1.90 10.59
CA PRO A 65 -0.39 1.91 11.72
C PRO A 65 0.28 1.61 13.06
N HIS A 66 1.58 1.29 13.08
CA HIS A 66 2.30 1.00 14.32
C HIS A 66 2.81 2.28 15.03
N TYR A 67 2.49 3.46 14.49
CA TYR A 67 2.76 4.71 15.19
C TYR A 67 1.90 4.83 16.44
N THR A 68 2.54 4.99 17.59
CA THR A 68 1.89 5.08 18.92
C THR A 68 2.15 6.42 19.61
N GLY A 69 2.79 7.37 18.92
CA GLY A 69 3.05 8.71 19.43
C GLY A 69 1.85 9.65 19.32
N PRO A 70 1.98 10.90 19.80
CA PRO A 70 0.94 11.93 19.67
C PRO A 70 0.75 12.38 18.22
N ASP A 71 -0.34 13.10 17.92
CA ASP A 71 -0.63 13.66 16.58
C ASP A 71 0.33 14.81 16.19
N ASN A 72 1.60 14.48 15.97
CA ASN A 72 2.66 15.41 15.64
C ASN A 72 3.16 15.15 14.22
N LEU A 73 2.72 15.99 13.28
CA LEU A 73 3.05 15.86 11.84
C LEU A 73 4.56 15.80 11.58
N GLN A 74 5.34 16.63 12.28
CA GLN A 74 6.79 16.65 12.11
C GLN A 74 7.39 15.28 12.45
N THR A 75 6.99 14.66 13.55
CA THR A 75 7.43 13.33 13.96
C THR A 75 6.96 12.26 12.97
N ILE A 76 5.69 12.31 12.56
CA ILE A 76 5.10 11.36 11.61
C ILE A 76 5.90 11.34 10.30
N HIS A 77 6.22 12.52 9.75
CA HIS A 77 6.95 12.64 8.50
C HIS A 77 8.45 12.37 8.66
N SER A 78 9.11 13.01 9.63
CA SER A 78 10.58 12.89 9.80
C SER A 78 11.04 11.49 10.17
N LYS A 79 10.21 10.73 10.92
CA LYS A 79 10.48 9.33 11.26
C LYS A 79 9.92 8.33 10.24
N GLY A 80 9.27 8.83 9.18
CA GLY A 80 8.80 8.02 8.06
C GLY A 80 7.63 7.08 8.39
N TRP A 81 6.78 7.43 9.35
CA TRP A 81 5.50 6.75 9.62
C TRP A 81 4.51 6.95 8.47
N VAL A 82 4.60 8.11 7.80
CA VAL A 82 4.02 8.32 6.48
C VAL A 82 5.15 8.72 5.53
N GLY A 83 5.39 7.93 4.49
CA GLY A 83 6.46 8.24 3.55
C GLY A 83 6.66 7.23 2.43
N TRP A 84 7.46 7.64 1.45
CA TRP A 84 7.83 6.81 0.31
C TRP A 84 8.84 5.73 0.74
N LYS A 85 8.51 4.48 0.44
CA LYS A 85 9.29 3.28 0.72
C LYS A 85 9.70 2.61 -0.59
N LYS A 86 10.93 2.10 -0.63
CA LYS A 86 11.43 1.26 -1.72
C LYS A 86 10.89 -0.18 -1.56
N PRO A 87 11.00 -1.04 -2.58
CA PRO A 87 10.48 -2.41 -2.51
C PRO A 87 11.14 -3.28 -1.44
N ASP A 88 12.36 -2.96 -1.03
CA ASP A 88 13.10 -3.60 0.07
C ASP A 88 12.47 -3.41 1.45
N PHE A 89 11.50 -2.49 1.58
CA PHE A 89 10.68 -2.36 2.79
C PHE A 89 9.86 -3.62 3.08
N TRP A 90 9.46 -4.34 2.04
CA TRP A 90 8.66 -5.56 2.18
C TRP A 90 9.57 -6.78 2.37
N ALA A 91 9.27 -7.61 3.38
CA ALA A 91 9.98 -8.85 3.62
C ALA A 91 9.88 -9.79 2.40
N LYS A 92 11.03 -10.11 1.79
CA LYS A 92 11.12 -10.88 0.54
C LYS A 92 10.53 -12.29 0.63
N THR A 93 10.59 -12.93 1.80
CA THR A 93 10.15 -14.32 1.98
C THR A 93 8.69 -14.45 2.41
N ALA A 94 8.00 -13.34 2.68
CA ALA A 94 6.60 -13.36 3.09
C ALA A 94 5.67 -13.29 1.87
N PHE A 95 4.56 -14.00 1.94
CA PHE A 95 3.42 -13.74 1.05
C PHE A 95 2.69 -12.48 1.50
N TYR A 96 2.03 -11.80 0.56
CA TYR A 96 1.21 -10.63 0.86
C TYR A 96 -0.17 -10.71 0.23
N ASN A 97 -1.16 -10.24 0.99
CA ASN A 97 -2.51 -9.98 0.50
C ASN A 97 -2.78 -8.47 0.56
N LEU A 98 -3.31 -7.92 -0.53
CA LEU A 98 -3.71 -6.53 -0.62
C LEU A 98 -5.23 -6.47 -0.75
N CYS A 99 -5.87 -5.72 0.14
CA CYS A 99 -7.29 -5.43 0.09
C CYS A 99 -7.50 -4.06 -0.56
N LEU A 100 -8.19 -4.04 -1.70
CA LEU A 100 -8.44 -2.87 -2.53
C LEU A 100 -9.94 -2.54 -2.49
N PRO A 101 -10.39 -1.65 -1.58
CA PRO A 101 -11.79 -1.22 -1.52
C PRO A 101 -12.24 -0.56 -2.82
N LEU A 102 -13.44 -0.89 -3.29
CA LEU A 102 -14.00 -0.30 -4.50
C LEU A 102 -14.89 0.88 -4.13
N ARG A 103 -14.76 1.99 -4.85
CA ARG A 103 -15.62 3.15 -4.64
C ARG A 103 -17.05 2.79 -5.08
N PRO A 104 -18.07 2.90 -4.22
CA PRO A 104 -19.46 2.70 -4.63
C PRO A 104 -19.85 3.69 -5.73
N LEU A 105 -20.63 3.24 -6.72
CA LEU A 105 -21.08 4.09 -7.83
C LEU A 105 -22.30 4.96 -7.46
N SER A 106 -22.97 4.66 -6.35
CA SER A 106 -24.12 5.42 -5.81
C SER A 106 -24.21 5.22 -4.29
N PHE A 107 -24.83 6.18 -3.59
CA PHE A 107 -25.15 6.15 -2.16
C PHE A 107 -26.65 6.09 -1.96
#